data_AF-U2F9V3-F1
#
_entry.id   AF-U2F9V3-F1
#
_cell.length_a   1.000
_cell.length_b   1.000
_cell.length_c   1.000
_cell.angle_alpha   90.00
_cell.angle_beta   90.00
_cell.angle_gamma   90.00
#
_symmetry.space_group_name_H-M   'P 1'
#
loop_
_entity.id
_entity.type
_entity.pdbx_description
1 polymer ?
#
loop_
_entity_poly.entity_id
_entity_poly.type
_entity_poly.pdbx_seq_one_letter_code
_entity_poly.pdbx_strand_id
1 'polypeptide(L)'
;MGAMLAWGRLSDRIGRKPVYLIGALSLVACAFPFFWLLDTRATPLVWLALTVGTAVSHGAMIGTLPALVGELFSTEVRYSGVALGHEVASIFAGGMSPLIATALLARYHASWPVSLFLVALGLVTVATLCMMRETRIVSAAPAVPSVPATDTRGDTA
;
A
#
# COMPACT_ATOMS: atom_id res chain seq x y z
N MET A 1 -0.74 -6.13 -13.00
CA MET A 1 -0.08 -4.87 -13.38
C MET A 1 -1.06 -3.74 -13.72
N GLY A 2 -1.99 -3.91 -14.68
CA GLY A 2 -2.91 -2.83 -15.10
C GLY A 2 -3.77 -2.21 -13.98
N ALA A 3 -4.31 -3.04 -13.08
CA ALA A 3 -5.11 -2.57 -11.94
C ALA A 3 -4.31 -1.64 -10.99
N MET A 4 -3.05 -1.98 -10.71
CA MET A 4 -2.17 -1.17 -9.84
C MET A 4 -1.93 0.23 -10.43
N LEU A 5 -1.69 0.30 -11.75
CA LEU A 5 -1.51 1.58 -12.45
C LEU A 5 -2.79 2.43 -12.41
N ALA A 6 -3.95 1.80 -12.59
CA ALA A 6 -5.24 2.50 -12.50
C ALA A 6 -5.47 3.07 -11.08
N TRP A 7 -5.18 2.29 -10.04
CA TRP A 7 -5.28 2.73 -8.66
C TRP A 7 -4.28 3.85 -8.31
N GLY A 8 -3.05 3.78 -8.82
CA GLY A 8 -2.07 4.86 -8.68
C GLY A 8 -2.58 6.16 -9.30
N ARG A 9 -3.09 6.12 -10.54
CA ARG A 9 -3.68 7.29 -11.22
C ARG A 9 -4.89 7.84 -10.47
N LEU A 10 -5.73 6.96 -9.90
CA LEU A 10 -6.88 7.38 -9.10
C LEU A 10 -6.42 8.09 -7.82
N SER A 11 -5.39 7.55 -7.17
CA SER A 11 -4.79 8.13 -5.96
C SER A 11 -4.23 9.53 -6.16
N ASP A 12 -3.63 9.80 -7.32
CA ASP A 12 -3.16 11.15 -7.63
C ASP A 12 -4.33 12.17 -7.70
N ARG A 13 -5.54 11.71 -8.07
CA ARG A 13 -6.74 12.56 -8.15
C ARG A 13 -7.45 12.77 -6.83
N ILE A 14 -7.67 11.71 -6.04
CA ILE A 14 -8.50 11.76 -4.82
C ILE A 14 -7.69 11.83 -3.51
N GLY A 15 -6.37 11.64 -3.57
CA GLY A 15 -5.49 11.60 -2.38
C GLY A 15 -4.94 10.19 -2.14
N ARG A 16 -3.79 10.11 -1.44
CA ARG A 16 -3.08 8.84 -1.22
C ARG A 16 -3.67 8.02 -0.09
N LYS A 17 -3.92 8.67 1.04
CA LYS A 17 -4.54 8.03 2.21
C LYS A 17 -5.94 7.46 1.92
N PRO A 18 -6.90 8.16 1.26
CA PRO A 18 -8.23 7.60 1.03
C PRO A 18 -8.22 6.36 0.12
N VAL A 19 -7.37 6.33 -0.91
CA VAL A 19 -7.26 5.13 -1.78
C VAL A 19 -6.64 3.96 -1.04
N TYR A 20 -5.59 4.21 -0.25
CA TYR A 20 -4.99 3.16 0.56
C TYR A 20 -5.99 2.63 1.60
N LEU A 21 -6.81 3.52 2.20
CA LEU A 21 -7.87 3.14 3.14
C LEU A 21 -8.95 2.28 2.48
N ILE A 22 -9.35 2.57 1.24
CA ILE A 22 -10.27 1.73 0.47
C ILE A 22 -9.70 0.33 0.31
N GLY A 23 -8.42 0.19 -0.05
CA GLY A 23 -7.75 -1.11 -0.16
C GLY A 23 -7.65 -1.87 1.16
N ALA A 24 -7.37 -1.15 2.26
CA ALA A 24 -7.30 -1.75 3.60
C ALA A 24 -8.69 -2.20 4.10
N LEU A 25 -9.74 -1.41 3.86
CA LEU A 25 -11.11 -1.77 4.21
C LEU A 25 -11.63 -2.92 3.35
N SER A 26 -11.30 -2.94 2.05
CA SER A 26 -11.66 -4.06 1.17
C SER A 26 -10.95 -5.34 1.60
N LEU A 27 -9.71 -5.27 2.09
CA LEU A 27 -9.03 -6.43 2.69
C LEU A 27 -9.81 -6.98 3.89
N VAL A 28 -10.21 -6.11 4.83
CA VAL A 28 -10.98 -6.52 6.02
C VAL A 28 -12.33 -7.12 5.64
N ALA A 29 -13.07 -6.46 4.73
CA ALA A 29 -14.38 -6.93 4.29
C ALA A 29 -14.31 -8.25 3.51
N CYS A 30 -13.29 -8.42 2.66
CA CYS A 30 -13.14 -9.59 1.81
C CYS A 30 -12.39 -10.75 2.47
N ALA A 31 -11.81 -10.59 3.66
CA ALA A 31 -11.02 -11.65 4.32
C ALA A 31 -11.83 -12.95 4.51
N PHE A 32 -13.03 -12.86 5.08
CA PHE A 32 -13.90 -14.03 5.27
C PHE A 32 -14.44 -14.61 3.95
N PRO A 33 -15.04 -13.80 3.04
CA PRO A 33 -15.48 -14.30 1.73
C PRO A 33 -14.37 -15.00 0.94
N PHE A 34 -13.15 -14.48 1.01
CA PHE A 34 -12.00 -15.05 0.31
C PHE A 34 -11.68 -16.47 0.78
N PHE A 35 -11.57 -16.67 2.10
CA PHE A 35 -11.30 -18.00 2.65
C PHE A 35 -12.48 -18.96 2.50
N TRP A 36 -13.71 -18.48 2.55
CA TRP A 36 -14.87 -19.31 2.24
C TRP A 36 -14.84 -19.79 0.78
N LEU A 37 -14.49 -18.92 -0.16
CA LEU A 37 -14.33 -19.32 -1.56
C LEU A 37 -13.18 -20.31 -1.76
N LEU A 38 -12.09 -20.17 -1.00
CA LEU A 38 -11.01 -21.15 -0.98
C LEU A 38 -11.48 -22.53 -0.49
N ASP A 39 -12.30 -22.57 0.56
CA ASP A 39 -12.82 -23.81 1.12
C ASP A 39 -13.78 -24.55 0.19
N THR A 40 -14.40 -23.87 -0.80
CA THR A 40 -15.24 -24.54 -1.82
C THR A 40 -14.46 -25.54 -2.67
N ARG A 41 -13.13 -25.40 -2.75
CA ARG A 41 -12.24 -26.20 -3.62
C ARG A 41 -12.62 -26.19 -5.11
N ALA A 42 -13.52 -25.27 -5.52
CA ALA A 42 -13.93 -25.11 -6.89
C ALA A 42 -12.93 -24.19 -7.60
N THR A 43 -12.07 -24.76 -8.44
CA THR A 43 -11.03 -24.05 -9.19
C THR A 43 -11.50 -22.70 -9.76
N PRO A 44 -12.58 -22.60 -10.57
CA PRO A 44 -12.98 -21.32 -11.17
C PRO A 44 -13.35 -20.25 -10.13
N LEU A 45 -13.98 -20.63 -9.02
CA LEU A 45 -14.32 -19.69 -7.95
C LEU A 45 -13.06 -19.19 -7.22
N VAL A 46 -12.11 -20.07 -6.94
CA VAL A 46 -10.83 -19.71 -6.32
C VAL A 46 -10.05 -18.72 -7.18
N TRP A 47 -9.96 -18.96 -8.49
CA TRP A 47 -9.31 -18.05 -9.44
C TRP A 47 -10.00 -16.69 -9.51
N LEU A 48 -11.33 -16.66 -9.45
CA LEU A 48 -12.11 -15.42 -9.39
C LEU A 48 -11.81 -14.64 -8.11
N ALA A 49 -11.84 -15.29 -6.95
CA ALA A 49 -11.50 -14.68 -5.66
C ALA A 49 -10.07 -14.11 -5.64
N LEU A 50 -9.10 -14.89 -6.13
CA LEU A 50 -7.71 -14.44 -6.24
C LEU A 50 -7.60 -13.23 -7.14
N THR A 51 -8.21 -13.26 -8.33
CA THR A 51 -8.07 -12.18 -9.30
C THR A 51 -8.76 -10.90 -8.82
N VAL A 52 -10.01 -10.99 -8.37
CA VAL A 52 -10.77 -9.81 -7.92
C VAL A 52 -10.24 -9.30 -6.59
N GLY A 53 -9.99 -10.20 -5.62
CA GLY A 53 -9.49 -9.83 -4.31
C GLY A 53 -8.11 -9.18 -4.36
N THR A 54 -7.19 -9.73 -5.16
CA THR A 54 -5.87 -9.10 -5.35
C THR A 54 -5.95 -7.83 -6.19
N ALA A 55 -6.79 -7.76 -7.22
CA ALA A 55 -6.91 -6.56 -8.05
C ALA A 55 -7.46 -5.35 -7.27
N VAL A 56 -8.42 -5.58 -6.37
CA VAL A 56 -9.03 -4.50 -5.57
C VAL A 56 -8.16 -4.18 -4.37
N SER A 57 -7.98 -5.11 -3.44
CA SER A 57 -7.30 -4.84 -2.17
C SER A 57 -5.80 -4.63 -2.38
N HIS A 58 -5.12 -5.61 -2.96
CA HIS A 58 -3.67 -5.54 -3.15
C HIS A 58 -3.28 -4.52 -4.23
N GLY A 59 -4.08 -4.38 -5.28
CA GLY A 59 -3.89 -3.39 -6.33
C GLY A 59 -3.97 -1.95 -5.81
N ALA A 60 -4.97 -1.62 -4.99
CA ALA A 60 -5.11 -0.30 -4.38
C ALA A 60 -3.96 0.00 -3.41
N MET A 61 -3.57 -0.95 -2.56
CA MET A 61 -2.49 -0.75 -1.59
C MET A 61 -1.13 -0.62 -2.29
N ILE A 62 -0.74 -1.57 -3.15
CA ILE A 62 0.57 -1.53 -3.84
C ILE A 62 0.66 -0.36 -4.81
N GLY A 63 -0.43 -0.03 -5.51
CA GLY A 63 -0.45 1.08 -6.45
C GLY A 63 -0.24 2.45 -5.80
N THR A 64 -0.54 2.58 -4.49
CA THR A 64 -0.45 3.84 -3.75
C THR A 64 0.69 3.89 -2.75
N LEU A 65 1.15 2.73 -2.26
CA LEU A 65 2.22 2.58 -1.28
C LEU A 65 3.50 3.37 -1.60
N PRO A 66 4.14 3.26 -2.79
CA PRO A 66 5.44 3.89 -3.01
C PRO A 66 5.35 5.41 -2.95
N ALA A 67 4.23 5.97 -3.40
CA ALA A 67 4.03 7.40 -3.44
C ALA A 67 3.57 7.94 -2.08
N LEU A 68 2.73 7.20 -1.34
CA LEU A 68 2.37 7.52 0.04
C LEU A 68 3.61 7.58 0.93
N VAL A 69 4.44 6.55 0.84
CA VAL A 69 5.66 6.41 1.64
C VAL A 69 6.70 7.45 1.25
N GLY A 70 6.82 7.80 -0.04
CA GLY A 70 7.67 8.89 -0.50
C GLY A 70 7.27 10.26 0.07
N GLU A 71 5.98 10.48 0.32
CA GLU A 71 5.49 11.74 0.90
C GLU A 71 5.65 11.82 2.43
N LEU A 72 5.75 10.68 3.12
CA LEU A 72 5.89 10.62 4.59
C LEU A 72 7.28 11.01 5.10
N PHE A 73 8.33 10.87 4.26
CA PHE A 73 9.71 11.15 4.65
C PHE A 73 10.27 12.37 3.89
N SER A 74 11.01 13.22 4.61
CA SER A 74 11.76 14.34 4.00
C SER A 74 12.83 13.80 3.04
N THR A 75 13.21 14.60 2.06
CA THR A 75 14.13 14.22 0.98
C THR A 75 15.47 13.66 1.48
N GLU A 76 15.97 14.18 2.60
CA GLU A 76 17.26 13.80 3.18
C GLU A 76 17.27 12.37 3.76
N VAL A 77 16.14 11.91 4.33
CA VAL A 77 16.04 10.61 5.00
C VAL A 77 15.08 9.65 4.29
N ARG A 78 14.55 10.03 3.13
CA ARG A 78 13.56 9.24 2.40
C ARG A 78 14.08 7.85 2.07
N TYR A 79 15.26 7.74 1.48
CA TYR A 79 15.77 6.43 1.07
C TYR A 79 15.99 5.49 2.27
N SER A 80 16.67 5.97 3.31
CA SER A 80 16.97 5.17 4.51
C SER A 80 15.73 4.86 5.33
N GLY A 81 14.81 5.81 5.51
CA GLY A 81 13.56 5.61 6.23
C GLY A 81 12.64 4.59 5.56
N VAL A 82 12.53 4.66 4.23
CA VAL A 82 11.75 3.69 3.44
C VAL A 82 12.39 2.31 3.48
N ALA A 83 13.70 2.21 3.30
CA ALA A 83 14.42 0.94 3.36
C ALA A 83 14.29 0.28 4.74
N LEU A 84 14.50 1.03 5.82
CA LEU A 84 14.33 0.52 7.19
C LEU A 84 12.89 0.06 7.44
N GLY A 85 11.90 0.86 7.03
CA GLY A 85 10.49 0.47 7.15
C GLY A 85 10.17 -0.80 6.37
N HIS A 86 10.73 -0.96 5.17
CA HIS A 86 10.57 -2.14 4.33
C HIS A 86 11.19 -3.38 4.99
N GLU A 87 12.42 -3.30 5.51
CA GLU A 87 13.07 -4.45 6.14
C GLU A 87 12.40 -4.86 7.45
N VAL A 88 11.95 -3.91 8.26
CA VAL A 88 11.14 -4.25 9.44
C VAL A 88 9.85 -4.93 9.00
N ALA A 89 9.13 -4.36 8.02
CA ALA A 89 7.91 -4.96 7.50
C ALA A 89 8.15 -6.34 6.87
N SER A 90 9.27 -6.56 6.18
CA SER A 90 9.59 -7.82 5.50
C SER A 90 9.79 -8.97 6.48
N ILE A 91 10.39 -8.71 7.65
CA ILE A 91 10.57 -9.71 8.72
C ILE A 91 9.20 -10.20 9.22
N PHE A 92 8.30 -9.27 9.54
CA PHE A 92 6.98 -9.60 10.07
C PHE A 92 6.05 -10.18 9.00
N ALA A 93 5.96 -9.53 7.85
CA ALA A 93 5.03 -9.91 6.78
C ALA A 93 5.54 -11.11 5.96
N GLY A 94 6.83 -11.16 5.65
CA GLY A 94 7.43 -12.21 4.83
C GLY A 94 7.70 -13.50 5.61
N GLY A 95 8.14 -13.39 6.87
CA GLY A 95 8.48 -14.56 7.69
C GLY A 95 7.36 -14.99 8.64
N MET A 96 6.97 -14.09 9.55
CA MET A 96 6.09 -14.48 10.67
C MET A 96 4.63 -14.72 10.25
N SER A 97 4.10 -13.92 9.32
CA SER A 97 2.72 -14.04 8.84
C SER A 97 2.37 -15.45 8.33
N PRO A 98 3.12 -16.06 7.38
CA PRO A 98 2.82 -17.42 6.91
C PRO A 98 3.01 -18.48 8.00
N LEU A 99 3.97 -18.30 8.92
CA LEU A 99 4.16 -19.22 10.04
C LEU A 99 2.95 -19.21 11.00
N ILE A 100 2.46 -18.03 11.37
CA ILE A 100 1.28 -17.86 12.22
C ILE A 100 0.04 -18.41 11.53
N ALA A 101 -0.16 -18.08 10.25
CA ALA A 101 -1.28 -18.59 9.46
C ALA A 101 -1.27 -20.12 9.37
N THR A 102 -0.10 -20.72 9.14
CA THR A 102 0.05 -22.18 9.08
C THR A 102 -0.18 -22.82 10.45
N ALA A 103 0.33 -22.23 11.53
CA ALA A 103 0.12 -22.72 12.90
C ALA A 103 -1.36 -22.65 13.32
N LEU A 104 -2.06 -21.57 12.97
CA LEU A 104 -3.50 -21.42 13.17
C LEU A 104 -4.27 -22.50 12.41
N LEU A 105 -3.95 -22.71 11.13
CA LEU A 105 -4.59 -23.73 10.31
C LEU A 105 -4.33 -25.14 10.85
N ALA A 106 -3.12 -25.43 11.29
CA ALA A 106 -2.74 -26.73 11.86
C ALA A 106 -3.46 -27.03 13.18
N ARG A 107 -3.72 -26.01 14.01
CA ARG A 107 -4.39 -26.17 15.31
C ARG A 107 -5.90 -26.31 15.20
N TYR A 108 -6.53 -25.53 14.34
CA TYR A 108 -7.99 -25.44 14.26
C TYR A 108 -8.59 -26.24 13.10
N HIS A 109 -7.77 -26.69 12.14
CA HIS A 109 -8.19 -27.38 10.91
C HIS A 109 -9.29 -26.64 10.13
N ALA A 110 -9.34 -25.31 10.27
CA ALA A 110 -10.34 -24.45 9.65
C ALA A 110 -9.70 -23.13 9.18
N SER A 111 -10.31 -22.49 8.19
CA SER A 111 -9.82 -21.27 7.53
C SER A 111 -10.22 -19.98 8.26
N TRP A 112 -11.24 -20.03 9.13
CA TRP A 112 -11.76 -18.87 9.86
C TRP A 112 -10.71 -18.18 10.78
N PRO A 113 -9.78 -18.88 11.46
CA PRO A 113 -8.78 -18.21 12.30
C PRO A 113 -7.76 -17.43 11.46
N VAL A 114 -7.45 -17.92 10.25
CA VAL A 114 -6.59 -17.22 9.30
C VAL A 114 -7.29 -15.97 8.77
N SER A 115 -8.60 -16.06 8.53
CA SER A 115 -9.43 -14.89 8.18
C SER A 115 -9.39 -13.84 9.29
N LEU A 116 -9.54 -14.24 10.56
CA LEU A 116 -9.48 -13.34 11.71
C LEU A 116 -8.10 -12.67 11.83
N PHE A 117 -7.03 -13.43 11.59
CA PHE A 117 -5.67 -12.91 11.57
C PHE A 117 -5.47 -11.85 10.48
N LEU A 118 -5.97 -12.10 9.25
CA LEU A 118 -5.96 -11.09 8.19
C LEU A 118 -6.78 -9.85 8.54
N VAL A 119 -7.97 -10.01 9.14
CA VAL A 119 -8.78 -8.89 9.63
C VAL A 119 -8.02 -8.07 10.66
N ALA A 120 -7.35 -8.71 11.61
CA ALA A 120 -6.56 -8.01 12.62
C ALA A 120 -5.43 -7.17 11.97
N LEU A 121 -4.69 -7.73 11.02
CA LEU A 121 -3.66 -6.99 10.28
C LEU A 121 -4.23 -5.83 9.45
N GLY A 122 -5.39 -6.04 8.82
CA GLY A 122 -6.11 -5.01 8.09
C GLY A 122 -6.56 -3.86 9.00
N LEU A 123 -7.08 -4.19 10.20
CA LEU A 123 -7.49 -3.18 11.19
C LEU A 123 -6.30 -2.39 11.74
N VAL A 124 -5.16 -3.03 11.98
CA VAL A 124 -3.91 -2.33 12.35
C VAL A 124 -3.51 -1.34 11.26
N THR A 125 -3.64 -1.74 9.99
CA THR A 125 -3.37 -0.87 8.84
C THR A 125 -4.34 0.31 8.80
N VAL A 126 -5.64 0.07 8.97
CA VAL A 126 -6.67 1.12 9.05
C VAL A 126 -6.38 2.09 10.19
N ALA A 127 -6.08 1.58 11.39
CA ALA A 127 -5.75 2.40 12.55
C ALA A 127 -4.52 3.29 12.29
N THR A 128 -3.47 2.72 11.68
CA THR A 128 -2.26 3.46 11.31
C THR A 128 -2.59 4.59 10.32
N LEU A 129 -3.41 4.31 9.30
CA LEU A 129 -3.84 5.33 8.34
C LEU A 129 -4.69 6.42 8.98
N CYS A 130 -5.54 6.07 9.95
CA CYS A 130 -6.34 7.04 10.69
C CYS A 130 -5.46 8.01 11.47
N MET A 131 -4.37 7.53 12.09
CA MET A 131 -3.39 8.36 12.82
C MET A 131 -2.48 9.17 11.88
N MET A 132 -2.27 8.69 10.67
CA MET A 132 -1.47 9.37 9.64
C MET A 132 -2.20 10.62 9.11
N ARG A 133 -1.49 11.74 8.96
CA ARG A 133 -2.04 12.96 8.34
C ARG A 133 -2.10 12.81 6.82
N GLU A 134 -3.07 13.45 6.16
CA GLU A 134 -3.11 13.44 4.69
C GLU A 134 -1.85 14.12 4.14
N THR A 135 -1.12 13.42 3.29
CA THR A 135 0.18 13.85 2.75
C THR A 135 0.06 14.59 1.43
N ARG A 136 -1.16 14.87 0.93
CA ARG A 136 -1.36 15.64 -0.30
C ARG A 136 -0.74 17.03 -0.15
N ILE A 137 0.47 17.19 -0.65
CA ILE A 137 1.11 18.47 -0.85
C ILE A 137 0.28 19.18 -1.93
N VAL A 138 -0.56 20.14 -1.52
CA VAL A 138 -1.01 21.17 -2.44
C VAL A 138 0.27 21.79 -2.97
N SER A 139 0.54 21.57 -4.26
CA SER A 139 1.72 22.07 -4.94
C SER A 139 1.64 23.60 -5.01
N ALA A 140 1.96 24.27 -3.91
CA ALA A 140 2.49 25.62 -3.95
C ALA A 140 3.99 25.44 -4.13
N ALA A 141 4.42 25.27 -5.38
CA ALA A 141 5.84 25.31 -5.69
C ALA A 141 6.41 26.64 -5.15
N PRO A 142 7.45 26.63 -4.29
CA PRO A 142 8.24 27.83 -4.09
C PRO A 142 8.80 28.18 -5.46
N ALA A 143 8.53 29.39 -5.95
CA ALA A 143 9.19 29.90 -7.14
C ALA A 143 10.70 29.75 -6.89
N VAL A 144 11.34 28.81 -7.60
CA VAL A 144 12.80 28.75 -7.66
C VAL A 144 13.19 30.11 -8.23
N PRO A 145 13.92 30.97 -7.47
CA PRO A 145 14.38 32.23 -8.02
C PRO A 145 15.22 31.90 -9.25
N SER A 146 14.76 32.31 -10.42
CA SER A 146 15.53 32.18 -11.64
C SER A 146 16.86 32.88 -11.41
N VAL A 147 17.96 32.12 -11.41
CA VAL A 147 19.30 32.69 -11.46
C VAL A 147 19.32 33.63 -12.67
N PRO A 148 19.56 34.94 -12.49
CA PRO A 148 19.63 35.87 -13.61
C PRO A 148 20.66 35.34 -14.59
N ALA A 149 20.29 35.24 -15.86
CA ALA A 149 21.24 34.88 -16.91
C ALA A 149 22.37 35.90 -16.88
N THR A 150 23.58 35.45 -16.55
CA THR A 150 24.80 36.26 -16.68
C THR A 150 24.96 36.57 -18.17
N ASP A 151 24.68 37.81 -18.56
CA ASP A 151 24.91 38.29 -19.92
C ASP A 151 26.41 38.36 -20.17
N THR A 152 26.95 37.37 -20.88
CA THR A 152 28.37 37.32 -21.26
C THR A 152 28.64 37.99 -22.61
N ARG A 153 27.80 38.94 -23.06
CA ARG A 153 28.07 39.73 -24.26
C ARG A 153 28.68 41.08 -23.89
N GLY A 154 30.01 41.15 -23.92
CA GLY A 154 30.72 42.42 -24.08
C GLY A 154 31.96 42.55 -23.22
N ASP A 155 33.00 41.78 -23.51
CA ASP A 155 34.37 42.22 -23.20
C ASP A 155 35.40 41.50 -24.10
N THR A 156 35.38 41.84 -25.39
CA THR A 156 36.53 41.68 -26.28
C THR A 156 36.57 42.88 -27.21
N ALA A 157 37.27 43.92 -26.78
CA ALA A 157 37.74 45.04 -27.60
C ALA A 157 39.25 45.15 -27.43
#